data_AF-A0A5B7UGM6-F1
#
_entry.id   AF-A0A5B7UGM6-F1
#
_cell.length_a   1.000
_cell.length_b   1.000
_cell.length_c   1.000
_cell.angle_alpha   90.00
_cell.angle_beta   90.00
_cell.angle_gamma   90.00
#
_symmetry.space_group_name_H-M   'P 1'
#
loop_
_entity.id
_entity.type
_entity.pdbx_description
1 polymer ?
#
loop_
_entity_poly.entity_id
_entity_poly.type
_entity_poly.pdbx_seq_one_letter_code
_entity_poly.pdbx_strand_id
1 'polypeptide(L)'
;MSQNKVILLLGSNINFPEINVRNSIRLINKDIGTIVKQSLKKNTFPVEFDSKNIFCNIALEIYTQLSPIQLLKKIKEIERDMGRVEDSSVKGFYEDRVIDIDIVSFNDINFQCSKLSVPHYKHLYERDFSKELITQLNTIDV
;
A
#
# COMPACT_ATOMS: atom_id res chain seq x y z
N MET A 1 4.94 17.15 -18.60
CA MET A 1 4.14 15.94 -18.31
C MET A 1 3.63 16.06 -16.88
N SER A 2 2.34 15.94 -16.64
CA SER A 2 1.75 16.04 -15.30
C SER A 2 2.13 14.82 -14.46
N GLN A 3 2.65 15.04 -13.24
CA GLN A 3 2.85 13.99 -12.26
C GLN A 3 1.56 13.77 -11.47
N ASN A 4 1.19 12.51 -11.24
CA ASN A 4 0.05 12.14 -10.41
C ASN A 4 0.51 11.92 -8.97
N LYS A 5 -0.15 12.59 -8.03
CA LYS A 5 0.03 12.40 -6.60
C LYS A 5 -0.72 11.15 -6.17
N VAL A 6 -0.07 10.22 -5.48
CA VAL A 6 -0.70 8.96 -5.06
C VAL A 6 -0.32 8.66 -3.62
N ILE A 7 -1.29 8.23 -2.81
CA ILE A 7 -1.03 7.68 -1.49
C ILE A 7 -1.13 6.16 -1.57
N LEU A 8 -0.05 5.50 -1.18
CA LEU A 8 0.03 4.05 -1.07
C LEU A 8 0.08 3.65 0.41
N LEU A 9 -0.58 2.56 0.76
CA LEU A 9 -0.43 1.91 2.06
C LEU A 9 0.24 0.57 1.85
N LEU A 10 1.32 0.32 2.59
CA LEU A 10 2.06 -0.93 2.54
C LEU A 10 1.86 -1.70 3.83
N GLY A 11 1.75 -3.02 3.74
CA GLY A 11 1.64 -3.93 4.88
C GLY A 11 2.40 -5.23 4.64
N SER A 12 3.11 -5.72 5.64
CA SER A 12 3.80 -7.02 5.60
C SER A 12 3.75 -7.70 6.97
N ASN A 13 3.61 -9.02 7.03
CA ASN A 13 3.58 -9.71 8.33
C ASN A 13 4.33 -11.05 8.41
N ILE A 14 4.79 -11.63 7.30
CA ILE A 14 5.63 -12.84 7.30
C ILE A 14 7.02 -12.58 6.73
N ASN A 15 7.99 -13.43 7.10
CA ASN A 15 9.34 -13.45 6.54
C ASN A 15 10.04 -12.08 6.62
N PHE A 16 10.19 -11.53 7.83
CA PHE A 16 10.86 -10.25 8.13
C PHE A 16 10.14 -9.01 7.56
N PRO A 17 9.01 -8.61 8.19
CA PRO A 17 8.15 -7.51 7.70
C PRO A 17 8.87 -6.20 7.38
N GLU A 18 9.80 -5.76 8.24
CA GLU A 18 10.53 -4.52 8.02
C GLU A 18 11.46 -4.58 6.81
N ILE A 19 12.05 -5.74 6.55
CA ILE A 19 12.92 -5.95 5.39
C ILE A 19 12.09 -5.94 4.12
N ASN A 20 10.91 -6.57 4.15
CA ASN A 20 9.99 -6.59 3.03
C ASN A 20 9.51 -5.19 2.68
N VAL A 21 9.04 -4.43 3.68
CA VAL A 21 8.62 -3.03 3.48
C VAL A 21 9.75 -2.18 2.90
N ARG A 22 10.98 -2.34 3.40
CA ARG A 22 12.14 -1.60 2.85
C ARG A 22 12.45 -2.01 1.40
N ASN A 23 12.34 -3.28 1.07
CA ASN A 23 12.56 -3.77 -0.29
C ASN A 23 11.48 -3.27 -1.24
N SER A 24 10.21 -3.26 -0.83
CA SER A 24 9.11 -2.74 -1.65
C SER A 24 9.22 -1.24 -1.89
N ILE A 25 9.61 -0.45 -0.87
CA ILE A 25 9.95 0.98 -1.03
C ILE A 25 10.99 1.17 -2.15
N ARG A 26 12.06 0.36 -2.12
CA ARG A 26 13.12 0.43 -3.14
C ARG A 26 12.60 0.12 -4.54
N LEU A 27 11.73 -0.90 -4.67
CA LEU A 27 11.12 -1.28 -5.96
C LEU A 27 10.13 -0.21 -6.44
N ILE A 28 9.31 0.37 -5.57
CA ILE A 28 8.40 1.46 -5.90
C ILE A 28 9.19 2.66 -6.43
N ASN A 29 10.26 3.06 -5.74
CA ASN A 29 11.07 4.21 -6.16
C ASN A 29 11.78 3.98 -7.51
N LYS A 30 12.06 2.72 -7.84
CA LYS A 30 12.73 2.34 -9.09
C LYS A 30 11.74 2.23 -10.26
N ASP A 31 10.61 1.56 -10.06
CA ASP A 31 9.77 1.06 -11.15
C ASP A 31 8.39 1.75 -11.25
N ILE A 32 7.97 2.50 -10.23
CA ILE A 32 6.64 3.13 -10.16
C ILE A 32 6.71 4.67 -10.18
N GLY A 33 7.53 5.26 -9.32
CA GLY A 33 7.58 6.72 -9.19
C GLY A 33 8.38 7.21 -7.99
N THR A 34 8.58 8.52 -7.92
CA THR A 34 9.39 9.15 -6.87
C THR A 34 8.62 9.19 -5.56
N ILE A 35 9.24 8.71 -4.47
CA ILE A 35 8.69 8.83 -3.12
C ILE A 35 8.97 10.23 -2.59
N VAL A 36 7.92 10.91 -2.12
CA VAL A 36 7.95 12.30 -1.65
C VAL A 36 7.88 12.36 -0.13
N LYS A 37 7.02 11.51 0.46
CA LYS A 37 6.85 11.41 1.90
C LYS A 37 6.65 9.96 2.33
N GLN A 38 7.00 9.69 3.58
CA GLN A 38 6.82 8.41 4.23
C GLN A 38 6.35 8.64 5.66
N SER A 39 5.36 7.86 6.11
CA SER A 39 4.90 7.88 7.51
C SER A 39 5.89 7.13 8.42
N LEU A 40 5.70 7.23 9.73
CA LEU A 40 6.34 6.33 10.67
C LEU A 40 5.87 4.88 10.43
N LYS A 41 6.72 3.91 10.82
CA LYS A 41 6.35 2.50 10.85
C LYS A 41 5.34 2.26 11.97
N LYS A 42 4.24 1.57 11.66
CA LYS A 42 3.25 1.15 12.65
C LYS A 42 3.07 -0.35 12.62
N ASN A 43 3.34 -0.96 13.78
CA ASN A 43 3.14 -2.38 14.01
C ASN A 43 1.72 -2.61 14.52
N THR A 44 0.94 -3.45 13.84
CA THR A 44 -0.45 -3.75 14.23
C THR A 44 -0.71 -5.25 14.21
N PHE A 45 -1.60 -5.72 15.08
CA PHE A 45 -2.20 -7.04 14.90
C PHE A 45 -3.07 -7.04 13.63
N PRO A 46 -3.28 -8.19 12.99
CA PRO A 46 -4.24 -8.30 11.90
C PRO A 46 -5.64 -7.95 12.41
N VAL A 47 -6.39 -7.19 11.60
CA VAL A 47 -7.74 -6.73 11.95
C VAL A 47 -8.82 -7.70 11.45
N GLU A 48 -8.57 -8.41 10.35
CA GLU A 48 -9.57 -9.21 9.63
C GLU A 48 -9.44 -10.72 9.84
N PHE A 49 -8.40 -11.19 10.53
CA PHE A 49 -8.20 -12.61 10.84
C PHE A 49 -7.33 -12.79 12.08
N ASP A 50 -7.44 -13.96 12.72
CA ASP A 50 -6.66 -14.27 13.90
C ASP A 50 -5.28 -14.80 13.47
N SER A 51 -4.24 -13.99 13.62
CA SER A 51 -2.86 -14.39 13.37
C SER A 51 -1.94 -13.81 14.43
N LYS A 52 -0.96 -14.63 14.83
CA LYS A 52 0.08 -14.26 15.80
C LYS A 52 1.13 -13.33 15.19
N ASN A 53 1.08 -13.11 13.87
CA ASN A 53 2.06 -12.33 13.14
C ASN A 53 1.69 -10.85 13.11
N ILE A 54 2.61 -10.00 13.54
CA ILE A 54 2.44 -8.55 13.60
C ILE A 54 2.70 -7.96 12.20
N PHE A 55 1.75 -7.16 11.72
CA PHE A 55 1.90 -6.39 10.49
C PHE A 55 2.78 -5.17 10.72
N CYS A 56 3.80 -4.99 9.88
CA CYS A 56 4.49 -3.72 9.71
C CYS A 56 3.79 -2.94 8.60
N ASN A 57 3.13 -1.83 8.96
CA ASN A 57 2.43 -0.96 8.03
C ASN A 57 3.12 0.40 7.90
N ILE A 58 3.12 0.95 6.69
CA ILE A 58 3.54 2.32 6.40
C ILE A 58 2.65 2.95 5.34
N ALA A 59 2.53 4.26 5.33
CA ALA A 59 1.97 5.01 4.21
C ALA A 59 3.09 5.74 3.45
N LEU A 60 2.96 5.82 2.14
CA LEU A 60 3.85 6.55 1.24
C LEU A 60 3.05 7.53 0.40
N GLU A 61 3.60 8.73 0.24
CA GLU A 61 3.17 9.65 -0.80
C GLU A 61 4.16 9.58 -1.95
N ILE A 62 3.68 9.34 -3.18
CA ILE A 62 4.52 9.25 -4.37
C ILE A 62 4.00 10.15 -5.49
N TYR A 63 4.92 10.53 -6.38
CA TYR A 63 4.60 11.07 -7.69
C TYR A 63 4.87 10.04 -8.78
N THR A 64 3.87 9.74 -9.60
CA THR A 64 3.99 8.79 -10.72
C THR A 64 3.40 9.36 -12.00
N GLN A 65 3.92 8.94 -13.15
CA GLN A 65 3.34 9.25 -14.47
C GLN A 65 2.37 8.16 -14.94
N LEU A 66 2.23 7.07 -14.18
CA LEU A 66 1.34 5.95 -14.52
C LEU A 66 -0.12 6.34 -14.31
N SER A 67 -1.01 5.80 -15.16
CA SER A 67 -2.45 5.81 -14.89
C SER A 67 -2.84 4.85 -13.75
N PRO A 68 -4.04 4.97 -13.14
CA PRO A 68 -4.45 4.11 -12.02
C PRO A 68 -4.34 2.60 -12.32
N ILE A 69 -4.70 2.18 -13.53
CA ILE A 69 -4.63 0.76 -13.94
C ILE A 69 -3.19 0.31 -14.17
N GLN A 70 -2.34 1.16 -14.75
CA GLN A 70 -0.92 0.85 -14.94
C GLN A 70 -0.20 0.76 -13.59
N LEU A 71 -0.52 1.66 -12.66
CA LEU A 71 -0.03 1.64 -11.29
C LEU A 71 -0.43 0.34 -10.59
N LEU A 72 -1.71 -0.04 -10.63
CA LEU A 72 -2.18 -1.30 -10.05
C LEU A 72 -1.42 -2.50 -10.63
N LYS A 73 -1.22 -2.55 -11.95
CA LYS A 73 -0.47 -3.62 -12.60
C LYS A 73 0.97 -3.70 -12.08
N LYS A 74 1.66 -2.56 -11.98
CA LYS A 74 3.04 -2.48 -11.48
C LYS A 74 3.16 -2.88 -10.02
N ILE A 75 2.19 -2.48 -9.20
CA ILE A 75 2.08 -2.91 -7.81
C ILE A 75 1.96 -4.43 -7.72
N LYS A 76 1.04 -5.04 -8.48
CA LYS A 76 0.87 -6.49 -8.53
C LYS A 76 2.11 -7.23 -9.03
N GLU A 77 2.87 -6.63 -9.95
CA GLU A 77 4.18 -7.13 -10.37
C GLU A 77 5.17 -7.17 -9.19
N ILE A 78 5.31 -6.08 -8.43
CA ILE A 78 6.18 -6.02 -7.24
C ILE A 78 5.77 -7.04 -6.18
N GLU A 79 4.48 -7.15 -5.87
CA GLU A 79 3.98 -8.11 -4.89
C GLU A 79 4.36 -9.56 -5.28
N ARG A 80 4.17 -9.89 -6.56
CA ARG A 80 4.53 -11.21 -7.10
C ARG A 80 6.02 -11.47 -7.07
N ASP A 81 6.83 -10.50 -7.48
CA ASP A 81 8.29 -10.61 -7.49
C ASP A 81 8.88 -10.76 -6.08
N MET A 82 8.17 -10.23 -5.07
CA MET A 82 8.50 -10.41 -3.65
C MET A 82 7.97 -11.72 -3.05
N GLY A 83 7.29 -12.56 -3.82
CA GLY A 83 6.85 -13.89 -3.41
C GLY A 83 5.36 -14.03 -3.08
N ARG A 84 4.53 -13.02 -3.37
CA ARG A 84 3.06 -13.16 -3.31
C ARG A 84 2.56 -13.80 -4.59
N VAL A 85 2.48 -15.12 -4.61
CA VAL A 85 2.15 -15.89 -5.81
C VAL A 85 0.66 -15.82 -6.17
N GLU A 86 -0.23 -15.68 -5.17
CA GLU A 86 -1.69 -15.64 -5.37
C GLU A 86 -2.33 -14.52 -4.52
N ASP A 87 -3.34 -13.85 -5.07
CA ASP A 87 -4.13 -12.87 -4.32
C ASP A 87 -5.16 -13.57 -3.42
N SER A 88 -5.41 -13.02 -2.22
CA SER A 88 -6.38 -13.54 -1.26
C SER A 88 -7.81 -13.65 -1.84
N SER A 89 -8.11 -12.86 -2.88
CA SER A 89 -9.36 -12.95 -3.65
C SER A 89 -9.52 -14.23 -4.46
N VAL A 90 -8.42 -14.90 -4.81
CA VAL A 90 -8.42 -16.22 -5.48
C VAL A 90 -8.59 -17.35 -4.47
N LYS A 91 -8.05 -17.18 -3.26
CA LYS A 91 -8.10 -18.20 -2.19
C LYS A 91 -9.38 -18.15 -1.34
N GLY A 92 -10.08 -17.02 -1.30
CA GLY A 92 -11.33 -16.86 -0.55
C GLY A 92 -11.18 -16.64 0.96
N PHE A 93 -9.94 -16.50 1.47
CA PHE A 93 -9.64 -16.16 2.86
C PHE A 93 -8.43 -15.22 2.95
N TYR A 94 -8.38 -14.40 4.00
CA TYR A 94 -7.24 -13.54 4.30
C TYR A 94 -6.09 -14.38 4.86
N GLU A 95 -4.90 -14.24 4.28
CA GLU A 95 -3.68 -14.93 4.71
C GLU A 95 -2.55 -13.95 5.01
N ASP A 96 -1.58 -14.44 5.76
CA ASP A 96 -0.33 -13.74 5.96
C ASP A 96 0.40 -13.54 4.62
N ARG A 97 0.99 -12.37 4.41
CA ARG A 97 1.56 -11.95 3.14
C ARG A 97 2.92 -11.28 3.31
N VAL A 98 3.81 -11.58 2.35
CA VAL A 98 5.17 -11.01 2.32
C VAL A 98 5.11 -9.51 2.11
N ILE A 99 4.21 -9.03 1.26
CA ILE A 99 3.92 -7.61 1.10
C ILE A 99 2.52 -7.42 0.51
N ASP A 100 1.90 -6.31 0.85
CA ASP A 100 0.63 -5.82 0.36
C ASP A 100 0.77 -4.33 0.12
N ILE A 101 0.32 -3.87 -1.04
CA ILE A 101 0.46 -2.48 -1.44
C ILE A 101 -0.90 -2.02 -1.98
N ASP A 102 -1.61 -1.24 -1.18
CA ASP A 102 -2.93 -0.72 -1.52
C ASP A 102 -2.83 0.72 -2.04
N ILE A 103 -3.57 1.02 -3.12
CA ILE A 103 -3.74 2.38 -3.62
C ILE A 103 -4.86 3.03 -2.82
N VAL A 104 -4.51 3.95 -1.91
CA VAL A 104 -5.49 4.64 -1.05
C VAL A 104 -6.14 5.79 -1.78
N SER A 105 -5.34 6.64 -2.42
CA SER A 105 -5.81 7.79 -3.20
C SER A 105 -4.95 7.99 -4.44
N PHE A 106 -5.55 8.59 -5.46
CA PHE A 106 -4.88 8.95 -6.70
C PHE A 106 -5.40 10.33 -7.10
N ASN A 107 -4.55 11.35 -7.04
CA ASN A 107 -4.92 12.75 -7.11
C ASN A 107 -6.17 13.02 -6.25
N ASP A 108 -7.10 13.81 -6.77
CA ASP A 108 -8.45 14.00 -6.23
C ASP A 108 -9.51 13.36 -7.15
N ILE A 109 -9.18 12.22 -7.77
CA ILE A 109 -10.10 11.53 -8.68
C ILE A 109 -10.89 10.42 -7.98
N ASN A 110 -12.15 10.29 -8.38
CA ASN A 110 -12.95 9.10 -8.12
C ASN A 110 -12.86 8.18 -9.33
N PHE A 111 -12.25 7.01 -9.15
CA PHE A 111 -12.08 6.00 -10.18
C PHE A 111 -12.66 4.67 -9.69
N GLN A 112 -13.61 4.13 -10.45
CA GLN A 112 -14.22 2.85 -10.12
C GLN A 112 -14.27 1.95 -11.36
N CYS A 113 -13.70 0.76 -11.23
CA CYS A 113 -13.83 -0.32 -12.20
C CYS A 113 -13.88 -1.66 -11.47
N SER A 114 -14.08 -2.75 -12.21
CA SER A 114 -14.14 -4.10 -11.64
C SER A 114 -12.87 -4.54 -10.90
N LYS A 115 -11.72 -3.88 -11.16
CA LYS A 115 -10.41 -4.23 -10.60
C LYS A 115 -9.87 -3.23 -9.59
N LEU A 116 -10.38 -2.00 -9.57
CA LEU A 116 -9.82 -0.90 -8.78
C LEU A 116 -10.92 0.09 -8.40
N SER A 117 -10.98 0.42 -7.12
CA SER A 117 -11.81 1.51 -6.60
C SER A 117 -10.91 2.48 -5.83
N VAL A 118 -10.84 3.71 -6.29
CA VAL A 118 -10.08 4.81 -5.68
C VAL A 118 -11.03 6.01 -5.53
N PRO A 119 -11.11 6.65 -4.37
CA PRO A 119 -10.36 6.35 -3.15
C PRO A 119 -10.77 5.02 -2.48
N HIS A 120 -9.84 4.40 -1.78
CA HIS A 120 -10.11 3.15 -1.07
C HIS A 120 -10.81 3.42 0.27
N TYR A 121 -12.15 3.51 0.25
CA TYR A 121 -12.98 3.89 1.39
C TYR A 121 -12.63 3.20 2.72
N LYS A 122 -12.36 1.89 2.73
CA LYS A 122 -12.00 1.18 3.98
C LYS A 122 -10.77 1.75 4.68
N HIS A 123 -9.74 2.14 3.94
CA HIS A 123 -8.52 2.71 4.51
C HIS A 123 -8.70 4.14 4.99
N LEU A 124 -9.68 4.86 4.43
CA LEU A 124 -9.97 6.25 4.79
C LEU A 124 -10.95 6.36 5.97
N TYR A 125 -11.86 5.40 6.16
CA TYR A 125 -12.95 5.55 7.12
C TYR A 125 -13.00 4.44 8.18
N GLU A 126 -12.72 3.19 7.80
CA GLU A 126 -12.96 2.03 8.66
C GLU A 126 -11.71 1.56 9.43
N ARG A 127 -10.50 1.77 8.89
CA ARG A 127 -9.24 1.27 9.47
C ARG A 127 -8.47 2.37 10.21
N ASP A 128 -8.53 2.36 11.55
CA ASP A 128 -7.87 3.39 12.38
C ASP A 128 -6.36 3.50 12.16
N PHE A 129 -5.66 2.37 12.03
CA PHE A 129 -4.22 2.39 11.75
C PHE A 129 -3.89 3.03 10.40
N SER A 130 -4.74 2.84 9.39
CA SER A 130 -4.56 3.43 8.05
C SER A 130 -4.76 4.94 8.12
N LYS A 131 -5.82 5.40 8.78
CA LYS A 131 -6.11 6.84 8.97
C LYS A 131 -4.97 7.57 9.67
N GLU A 132 -4.42 6.98 10.73
CA GLU A 132 -3.29 7.57 11.45
C GLU A 132 -2.05 7.70 10.56
N LEU A 133 -1.69 6.65 9.82
CA LEU A 133 -0.54 6.67 8.90
C LEU A 133 -0.72 7.69 7.77
N ILE A 134 -1.92 7.79 7.21
CA ILE A 134 -2.24 8.76 6.15
C ILE A 134 -2.20 10.19 6.69
N THR A 135 -2.70 10.41 7.91
CA THR A 135 -2.67 11.73 8.55
C THR A 135 -1.24 12.22 8.74
N GLN A 136 -0.31 11.34 9.11
CA GLN A 136 1.11 11.68 9.23
C GLN A 136 1.74 12.20 7.93
N LEU A 137 1.23 11.82 6.75
CA LEU A 137 1.71 12.35 5.47
C LEU A 137 1.22 13.80 5.21
N ASN A 138 0.07 14.15 5.79
CA ASN A 138 -0.54 15.47 5.67
C ASN A 138 0.00 16.46 6.72
N THR A 139 0.45 15.97 7.87
CA THR A 139 1.09 16.80 8.89
C THR A 139 2.49 17.16 8.41
N ILE A 140 2.65 18.42 8.03
CA ILE A 140 3.91 19.02 7.57
C ILE A 140 4.97 18.95 8.66
N ASP A 141 6.20 18.71 8.21
CA ASP A 141 7.47 18.89 8.93
C ASP A 141 7.43 20.12 9.86
N VAL A 142 7.66 19.89 11.16
CA VAL A 142 8.01 20.95 12.12
C VAL A 142 9.51 21.15 12.09
#